data_AF-A0A2D8PBA2-F1
#
_entry.id   AF-A0A2D8PBA2-F1
#
_cell.length_a   1.000
_cell.length_b   1.000
_cell.length_c   1.000
_cell.angle_alpha   90.00
_cell.angle_beta   90.00
_cell.angle_gamma   90.00
#
_symmetry.space_group_name_H-M   'P 1'
#
loop_
_entity.id
_entity.type
_entity.pdbx_description
1 polymer ?
#
loop_
_entity_poly.entity_id
_entity_poly.type
_entity_poly.pdbx_seq_one_letter_code
_entity_poly.pdbx_strand_id
1 'polypeptide(L)'
;MSANDDMNAPHFGGRTRGIASLADRILRLRRRAGLHKRIDQLTDATHRIAAELKAQRETLSAIETRLSARDMAEDVLTRETAQIGERLDTLETLTARVNEFAQVAAGNSAGAARFATMLRRRGQPIRVGFLVHNYEAWGALRAVHALMRDDPRFEPVVFTIARRFPGAETFGDEDHNSACLAAEGVGHVRLNDDEPEVDIARMKAFDLEVIFRQSHWQADVPPVFRTEHLTFATQYYVPYAIAPLITSGGGIIGHTRKDLLARQFVACETSRDILRAHDRLDGARLTVSGHPKVTEVQNARPSWPIASGNAKRTIWSAHHAISTGWNNFGVFPQVCDEMLALATRRPDIDFLFSPHPGLLSRINATTGDERARYEAFFAAWDALGNTGQLRTGEYQGPFAASDILIVDGLSFLMEYQLLKKPVIRLSRPDHSPWNALGERVARGTHELPATRIEDIEALIEGLLDGSVPRKDDVQQALIDELTPRGDPARFIVETIHEDLRAGVRPTSSAP
;
A
#
# COMPACT_ATOMS: atom_id res chain seq x y z
N MET A 1 23.86 29.81 -78.96
CA MET A 1 25.19 30.30 -78.52
C MET A 1 26.05 29.05 -78.31
N SER A 2 26.83 28.68 -79.32
CA SER A 2 28.33 28.79 -79.35
C SER A 2 28.99 28.02 -78.19
N ALA A 3 29.64 26.86 -78.41
CA ALA A 3 31.02 26.66 -78.92
C ALA A 3 32.06 27.51 -78.12
N ASN A 4 33.17 27.01 -77.57
CA ASN A 4 34.05 25.89 -77.94
C ASN A 4 35.04 25.53 -76.79
N ASP A 5 35.81 24.45 -76.99
CA ASP A 5 37.19 24.14 -76.49
C ASP A 5 37.44 23.14 -75.32
N ASP A 6 37.92 21.96 -75.76
CA ASP A 6 39.04 21.12 -75.31
C ASP A 6 39.21 20.61 -73.86
N MET A 7 39.14 19.28 -73.71
CA MET A 7 40.33 18.43 -73.53
C MET A 7 39.96 16.93 -73.50
N ASN A 8 40.74 16.11 -74.20
CA ASN A 8 41.22 14.79 -73.73
C ASN A 8 40.88 14.50 -72.25
N ALA A 9 40.07 13.53 -71.78
CA ALA A 9 38.80 12.93 -72.20
C ALA A 9 38.62 12.17 -73.53
N PRO A 10 37.74 11.14 -73.55
CA PRO A 10 37.89 9.98 -74.43
C PRO A 10 36.76 9.88 -75.48
N HIS A 11 37.01 9.14 -76.58
CA HIS A 11 36.39 7.83 -76.85
C HIS A 11 36.73 7.25 -78.23
N PHE A 12 36.69 5.91 -78.24
CA PHE A 12 36.90 4.90 -79.28
C PHE A 12 36.04 4.97 -80.57
N GLY A 13 36.69 4.67 -81.71
CA GLY A 13 36.15 3.93 -82.88
C GLY A 13 37.05 2.70 -83.12
N GLY A 14 36.74 1.64 -83.88
CA GLY A 14 35.81 1.44 -84.99
C GLY A 14 36.39 0.41 -85.98
N ARG A 15 35.85 -0.82 -85.97
CA ARG A 15 35.48 -1.72 -87.09
C ARG A 15 36.35 -1.91 -88.37
N THR A 16 36.86 -3.15 -88.49
CA THR A 16 36.69 -4.18 -89.58
C THR A 16 36.97 -3.90 -91.07
N ARG A 17 37.79 -4.77 -91.68
CA ARG A 17 37.42 -5.71 -92.79
C ARG A 17 38.54 -6.75 -93.07
N GLY A 18 38.17 -8.02 -93.28
CA GLY A 18 39.08 -9.09 -93.76
C GLY A 18 38.61 -10.52 -93.43
N ILE A 19 37.65 -11.07 -94.18
CA ILE A 19 37.20 -12.48 -94.11
C ILE A 19 37.69 -13.18 -95.38
N ALA A 20 38.80 -13.92 -95.29
CA ALA A 20 39.19 -15.05 -96.16
C ALA A 20 40.67 -15.45 -95.89
N SER A 21 40.98 -16.37 -94.96
CA SER A 21 42.21 -17.21 -95.06
C SER A 21 42.40 -18.39 -94.08
N LEU A 22 41.61 -18.63 -93.01
CA LEU A 22 42.04 -19.61 -91.97
C LEU A 22 41.56 -21.06 -92.15
N ALA A 23 40.45 -21.31 -92.86
CA ALA A 23 39.90 -22.66 -93.04
C ALA A 23 40.86 -23.60 -93.80
N ASP A 24 41.74 -23.04 -94.64
CA ASP A 24 42.62 -23.81 -95.51
C ASP A 24 43.91 -24.33 -94.82
N ARG A 25 44.15 -23.89 -93.58
CA ARG A 25 45.36 -24.24 -92.79
C ARG A 25 45.17 -25.46 -91.89
N ILE A 26 43.95 -25.78 -91.47
CA ILE A 26 43.65 -26.88 -90.55
C ILE A 26 43.72 -28.25 -91.25
N LEU A 27 43.43 -28.31 -92.55
CA LEU A 27 43.37 -29.57 -93.30
C LEU A 27 44.74 -30.19 -93.61
N ARG A 28 45.85 -29.47 -93.43
CA ARG A 28 47.19 -29.97 -93.83
C ARG A 28 48.03 -30.61 -92.71
N LEU A 29 47.67 -30.52 -91.42
CA LEU A 29 48.55 -30.94 -90.31
C LEU A 29 48.22 -32.28 -89.64
N ARG A 30 47.26 -33.07 -90.14
CA ARG A 30 46.71 -34.23 -89.41
C ARG A 30 47.36 -35.60 -89.64
N ARG A 31 48.67 -35.74 -89.88
CA ARG A 31 49.33 -37.08 -89.95
C ARG A 31 50.71 -37.17 -89.28
N ARG A 32 50.80 -37.79 -88.08
CA ARG A 32 51.72 -38.90 -87.69
C ARG A 32 51.66 -39.22 -86.18
N ALA A 33 51.75 -40.52 -85.83
CA ALA A 33 51.21 -41.17 -84.62
C ALA A 33 52.24 -41.40 -83.47
N GLY A 34 51.77 -41.39 -82.21
CA GLY A 34 52.57 -41.71 -81.00
C GLY A 34 51.95 -41.34 -79.63
N LEU A 35 50.87 -40.54 -79.60
CA LEU A 35 50.32 -39.92 -78.38
C LEU A 35 49.34 -40.79 -77.55
N HIS A 36 48.89 -41.95 -78.06
CA HIS A 36 47.70 -42.64 -77.52
C HIS A 36 47.88 -43.26 -76.12
N LYS A 37 48.98 -43.97 -75.84
CA LYS A 37 49.11 -44.78 -74.61
C LYS A 37 49.19 -43.97 -73.31
N ARG A 38 49.65 -42.71 -73.39
CA ARG A 38 49.73 -41.80 -72.24
C ARG A 38 48.37 -41.18 -71.89
N ILE A 39 47.47 -41.12 -72.87
CA ILE A 39 46.13 -40.58 -72.71
C ILE A 39 45.30 -41.55 -71.85
N ASP A 40 45.36 -42.85 -72.14
CA ASP A 40 44.53 -43.86 -71.46
C ASP A 40 44.77 -43.92 -69.93
N GLN A 41 46.02 -43.85 -69.48
CA GLN A 41 46.34 -43.88 -68.03
C GLN A 41 45.86 -42.63 -67.28
N LEU A 42 45.90 -41.47 -67.94
CA LEU A 42 45.34 -40.23 -67.39
C LEU A 42 43.82 -40.32 -67.34
N THR A 43 43.18 -40.93 -68.34
CA THR A 43 41.73 -41.13 -68.38
C THR A 43 41.23 -41.94 -67.19
N ASP A 44 41.88 -43.05 -66.84
CA ASP A 44 41.47 -43.90 -65.71
C ASP A 44 41.60 -43.19 -64.35
N ALA A 45 42.69 -42.44 -64.14
CA ALA A 45 42.85 -41.65 -62.92
C ALA A 45 41.78 -40.56 -62.81
N THR A 46 41.46 -39.92 -63.93
CA THR A 46 40.42 -38.88 -64.02
C THR A 46 39.03 -39.45 -63.69
N HIS A 47 38.73 -40.67 -64.16
CA HIS A 47 37.45 -41.33 -63.87
C HIS A 47 37.27 -41.66 -62.38
N ARG A 48 38.32 -42.11 -61.68
CA ARG A 48 38.23 -42.40 -60.24
C ARG A 48 37.95 -41.14 -59.42
N ILE A 49 38.69 -40.05 -59.69
CA ILE A 49 38.49 -38.77 -59.01
C ILE A 49 37.09 -38.21 -59.31
N ALA A 50 36.60 -38.35 -60.54
CA ALA A 50 35.26 -37.92 -60.92
C ALA A 50 34.15 -38.67 -60.15
N ALA A 51 34.34 -39.96 -59.86
CA ALA A 51 33.37 -40.75 -59.10
C ALA A 51 33.31 -40.32 -57.62
N GLU A 52 34.46 -40.07 -56.99
CA GLU A 52 34.55 -39.58 -55.60
C GLU A 52 33.90 -38.19 -55.44
N LEU A 53 34.20 -37.28 -56.36
CA LEU A 53 33.60 -35.93 -56.37
C LEU A 53 32.08 -35.98 -56.59
N LYS A 54 31.57 -36.94 -57.35
CA LYS A 54 30.13 -37.13 -57.54
C LYS A 54 29.43 -37.56 -56.25
N ALA A 55 30.00 -38.50 -55.51
CA ALA A 55 29.43 -38.97 -54.24
C ALA A 55 29.43 -37.87 -53.16
N GLN A 56 30.49 -37.05 -53.09
CA GLN A 56 30.53 -35.90 -52.18
C GLN A 56 29.49 -34.83 -52.56
N ARG A 57 29.29 -34.58 -53.85
CA ARG A 57 28.28 -33.63 -54.34
C ARG A 57 26.84 -34.07 -54.02
N GLU A 58 26.55 -35.36 -54.12
CA GLU A 58 25.23 -35.91 -53.75
C GLU A 58 24.97 -35.77 -52.24
N THR A 59 25.99 -35.98 -51.41
CA THR A 59 25.90 -35.78 -49.95
C THR A 59 25.68 -34.31 -49.59
N LEU A 60 26.42 -33.39 -50.23
CA LEU A 60 26.26 -31.94 -50.04
C LEU A 60 24.86 -31.47 -50.46
N SER A 61 24.33 -31.97 -51.58
CA SER A 61 22.98 -31.63 -52.05
C SER A 61 21.89 -32.09 -51.07
N ALA A 62 22.06 -33.26 -50.44
CA ALA A 62 21.13 -33.74 -49.40
C ALA A 62 21.18 -32.88 -48.12
N ILE A 63 22.35 -32.35 -47.77
CA ILE A 63 22.53 -31.43 -46.64
C ILE A 63 21.93 -30.05 -46.96
N GLU A 64 22.17 -29.51 -48.15
CA GLU A 64 21.59 -28.25 -48.62
C GLU A 64 20.06 -28.29 -48.63
N THR A 65 19.46 -29.41 -49.05
CA THR A 65 18.00 -29.60 -49.06
C THR A 65 17.43 -29.59 -47.63
N ARG A 66 18.13 -30.18 -46.66
CA ARG A 66 17.72 -30.17 -45.25
C ARG A 66 17.90 -28.81 -44.58
N LEU A 67 18.95 -28.06 -44.96
CA LEU A 67 19.18 -26.69 -44.49
C LEU A 67 18.12 -25.72 -45.04
N SER A 68 17.79 -25.81 -46.32
CA SER A 68 16.75 -24.97 -46.95
C SER A 68 15.35 -25.19 -46.34
N ALA A 69 15.01 -26.43 -45.96
CA ALA A 69 13.75 -26.72 -45.26
C ALA A 69 13.72 -26.16 -43.82
N ARG A 70 14.88 -26.07 -43.15
CA ARG A 70 15.01 -25.47 -41.82
C ARG A 70 14.90 -23.95 -41.88
N ASP A 71 15.54 -23.31 -42.86
CA ASP A 71 15.45 -21.86 -43.07
C ASP A 71 14.01 -21.42 -43.37
N MET A 72 13.26 -22.18 -44.19
CA MET A 72 11.83 -21.92 -44.42
C MET A 72 10.98 -22.07 -43.15
N ALA A 73 11.28 -23.04 -42.29
CA ALA A 73 10.55 -23.24 -41.03
C ALA A 73 10.86 -22.13 -40.01
N GLU A 74 12.10 -21.65 -39.97
CA GLU A 74 12.52 -20.53 -39.11
C GLU A 74 11.89 -19.19 -39.57
N ASP A 75 11.77 -18.98 -40.89
CA ASP A 75 11.09 -17.83 -41.47
C ASP A 75 9.58 -17.84 -41.17
N VAL A 76 8.93 -19.00 -41.23
CA VAL A 76 7.52 -19.17 -40.86
C VAL A 76 7.34 -18.93 -39.36
N LEU A 77 8.19 -19.51 -38.51
CA LEU A 77 8.12 -19.32 -37.06
C LEU A 77 8.36 -17.86 -36.66
N THR A 78 9.28 -17.17 -37.34
CA THR A 78 9.55 -15.74 -37.10
C THR A 78 8.35 -14.88 -37.48
N ARG A 79 7.70 -15.16 -38.63
CA ARG A 79 6.47 -14.46 -39.04
C ARG A 79 5.30 -14.74 -38.10
N GLU A 80 5.11 -15.98 -37.68
CA GLU A 80 4.07 -16.35 -36.72
C GLU A 80 4.32 -15.70 -35.36
N THR A 81 5.57 -15.67 -34.88
CA THR A 81 5.95 -15.01 -33.62
C THR A 81 5.72 -13.50 -33.68
N ALA A 82 6.08 -12.85 -34.79
CA ALA A 82 5.79 -11.43 -35.01
C ALA A 82 4.28 -11.15 -35.05
N GLN A 83 3.51 -12.02 -35.72
CA GLN A 83 2.05 -11.90 -35.80
C GLN A 83 1.37 -12.15 -34.44
N ILE A 84 1.93 -13.03 -33.60
CA ILE A 84 1.49 -13.23 -32.22
C ILE A 84 1.82 -12.00 -31.37
N GLY A 85 3.02 -11.41 -31.53
CA GLY A 85 3.40 -10.15 -30.89
C GLY A 85 2.44 -9.00 -31.20
N GLU A 86 2.13 -8.77 -32.48
CA GLU A 86 1.17 -7.73 -32.89
C GLU A 86 -0.24 -7.97 -32.32
N ARG A 87 -0.68 -9.23 -32.23
CA ARG A 87 -1.98 -9.59 -31.63
C ARG A 87 -1.99 -9.37 -30.12
N LEU A 88 -0.86 -9.61 -29.43
CA LEU A 88 -0.71 -9.32 -28.01
C LEU A 88 -0.73 -7.82 -27.75
N ASP A 89 0.01 -7.02 -28.52
CA ASP A 89 -0.02 -5.55 -28.42
C ASP A 89 -1.43 -4.98 -28.67
N THR A 90 -2.14 -5.56 -29.63
CA THR A 90 -3.54 -5.21 -29.92
C THR A 90 -4.47 -5.56 -28.75
N LEU A 91 -4.28 -6.72 -28.12
CA LEU A 91 -5.05 -7.15 -26.94
C LEU A 91 -4.76 -6.29 -25.72
N GLU A 92 -3.51 -5.92 -25.47
CA GLU A 92 -3.12 -5.00 -24.40
C GLU A 92 -3.76 -3.63 -24.60
N THR A 93 -3.73 -3.12 -25.83
CA THR A 93 -4.36 -1.85 -26.21
C THR A 93 -5.89 -1.90 -26.02
N LEU A 94 -6.54 -2.97 -26.46
CA LEU A 94 -7.98 -3.18 -26.25
C LEU A 94 -8.33 -3.25 -24.76
N THR A 95 -7.53 -3.96 -23.97
CA THR A 95 -7.71 -4.08 -22.52
C THR A 95 -7.58 -2.73 -21.82
N ALA A 96 -6.58 -1.92 -22.21
CA ALA A 96 -6.41 -0.56 -21.71
C ALA A 96 -7.64 0.32 -22.03
N ARG A 97 -8.18 0.24 -23.26
CA ARG A 97 -9.36 1.01 -23.69
C ARG A 97 -10.65 0.55 -23.01
N VAL A 98 -10.82 -0.75 -22.80
CA VAL A 98 -11.96 -1.29 -22.02
C VAL A 98 -11.88 -0.84 -20.57
N ASN A 99 -10.69 -0.85 -19.96
CA ASN A 99 -10.49 -0.34 -18.61
C ASN A 99 -10.74 1.16 -18.52
N GLU A 100 -10.27 1.94 -19.49
CA GLU A 100 -10.53 3.39 -19.57
C GLU A 100 -12.03 3.67 -19.74
N PHE A 101 -12.71 2.97 -20.65
CA PHE A 101 -14.16 3.09 -20.84
C PHE A 101 -14.95 2.68 -19.59
N ALA A 102 -14.57 1.58 -18.95
CA ALA A 102 -15.18 1.12 -17.70
C ALA A 102 -14.97 2.14 -16.57
N GLN A 103 -13.79 2.75 -16.47
CA GLN A 103 -13.52 3.82 -15.49
C GLN A 103 -14.33 5.08 -15.77
N VAL A 104 -14.46 5.50 -17.03
CA VAL A 104 -15.26 6.66 -17.43
C VAL A 104 -16.76 6.39 -17.22
N ALA A 105 -17.26 5.22 -17.61
CA ALA A 105 -18.65 4.82 -17.42
C ALA A 105 -18.99 4.68 -15.92
N ALA A 106 -18.11 4.05 -15.13
CA ALA A 106 -18.24 3.96 -13.68
C ALA A 106 -18.22 5.35 -13.03
N GLY A 107 -17.27 6.22 -13.40
CA GLY A 107 -17.16 7.59 -12.89
C GLY A 107 -18.39 8.44 -13.21
N ASN A 108 -18.89 8.36 -14.44
CA ASN A 108 -20.12 9.05 -14.86
C ASN A 108 -21.35 8.50 -14.12
N SER A 109 -21.44 7.19 -13.90
CA SER A 109 -22.55 6.57 -13.15
C SER A 109 -22.52 6.91 -11.65
N ALA A 110 -21.35 6.95 -11.02
CA ALA A 110 -21.20 7.33 -9.61
C ALA A 110 -21.42 8.83 -9.40
N GLY A 111 -20.96 9.67 -10.32
CA GLY A 111 -21.28 11.09 -10.37
C GLY A 111 -22.79 11.34 -10.50
N ALA A 112 -23.44 10.65 -11.43
CA ALA A 112 -24.88 10.73 -11.62
C ALA A 112 -25.66 10.22 -10.40
N ALA A 113 -25.23 9.11 -9.79
CA ALA A 113 -25.85 8.57 -8.57
C ALA A 113 -25.75 9.56 -7.40
N ARG A 114 -24.57 10.13 -7.15
CA ARG A 114 -24.37 11.17 -6.13
C ARG A 114 -25.26 12.38 -6.37
N PHE A 115 -25.28 12.87 -7.60
CA PHE A 115 -26.12 14.01 -7.98
C PHE A 115 -27.61 13.72 -7.82
N ALA A 116 -28.06 12.53 -8.25
CA ALA A 116 -29.44 12.09 -8.06
C ALA A 116 -29.82 12.01 -6.57
N THR A 117 -28.95 11.45 -5.73
CA THR A 117 -29.16 11.40 -4.27
C THR A 117 -29.23 12.80 -3.67
N MET A 118 -28.31 13.71 -4.02
CA MET A 118 -28.37 15.11 -3.58
C MET A 118 -29.69 15.80 -3.97
N LEU A 119 -30.18 15.56 -5.19
CA LEU A 119 -31.47 16.13 -5.63
C LEU A 119 -32.65 15.53 -4.87
N ARG A 120 -32.69 14.20 -4.70
CA ARG A 120 -33.76 13.49 -3.96
C ARG A 120 -33.82 13.92 -2.50
N ARG A 121 -32.66 14.15 -1.87
CA ARG A 121 -32.52 14.53 -0.46
C ARG A 121 -32.40 16.02 -0.22
N ARG A 122 -32.65 16.86 -1.23
CA ARG A 122 -32.53 18.31 -1.10
C ARG A 122 -33.45 18.83 0.01
N GLY A 123 -32.89 19.61 0.94
CA GLY A 123 -33.63 20.15 2.08
C GLY A 123 -33.86 19.14 3.23
N GLN A 124 -33.36 17.91 3.10
CA GLN A 124 -33.34 16.92 4.18
C GLN A 124 -32.00 16.97 4.93
N PRO A 125 -31.95 16.43 6.16
CA PRO A 125 -30.69 16.20 6.86
C PRO A 125 -29.71 15.38 6.01
N ILE A 126 -28.44 15.79 6.04
CA ILE A 126 -27.34 15.13 5.33
C ILE A 126 -27.17 13.74 5.91
N ARG A 127 -27.39 12.71 5.11
CA ARG A 127 -27.23 11.33 5.57
C ARG A 127 -25.78 10.87 5.45
N VAL A 128 -25.20 10.48 6.58
CA VAL A 128 -23.75 10.21 6.70
C VAL A 128 -23.54 8.77 7.14
N GLY A 129 -22.90 7.95 6.32
CA GLY A 129 -22.49 6.59 6.67
C GLY A 129 -21.11 6.55 7.31
N PHE A 130 -20.98 5.94 8.49
CA PHE A 130 -19.70 5.64 9.12
C PHE A 130 -19.41 4.14 8.98
N LEU A 131 -18.42 3.78 8.17
CA LEU A 131 -18.07 2.38 7.90
C LEU A 131 -16.98 1.90 8.85
N VAL A 132 -17.38 1.09 9.84
CA VAL A 132 -16.55 0.58 10.92
C VAL A 132 -16.15 -0.88 10.66
N HIS A 133 -14.86 -1.11 10.45
CA HIS A 133 -14.28 -2.46 10.36
C HIS A 133 -13.33 -2.75 11.53
N ASN A 134 -12.98 -1.72 12.31
CA ASN A 134 -12.01 -1.78 13.38
C ASN A 134 -12.47 -0.87 14.53
N TYR A 135 -13.12 -1.44 15.54
CA TYR A 135 -13.59 -0.68 16.71
C TYR A 135 -12.45 0.08 17.41
N GLU A 136 -11.25 -0.48 17.42
CA GLU A 136 -10.05 0.12 18.03
C GLU A 136 -9.64 1.45 17.35
N ALA A 137 -10.12 1.70 16.12
CA ALA A 137 -9.95 2.96 15.39
C ALA A 137 -11.14 3.93 15.52
N TRP A 138 -12.21 3.56 16.21
CA TRP A 138 -13.47 4.32 16.29
C TRP A 138 -13.29 5.71 16.91
N GLY A 139 -12.37 5.88 17.85
CA GLY A 139 -12.08 7.19 18.48
C GLY A 139 -11.68 8.31 17.53
N ALA A 140 -11.24 8.01 16.30
CA ALA A 140 -11.02 9.05 15.28
C ALA A 140 -12.31 9.70 14.78
N LEU A 141 -13.42 8.97 14.80
CA LEU A 141 -14.71 9.40 14.26
C LEU A 141 -15.79 9.57 15.34
N ARG A 142 -15.59 9.04 16.56
CA ARG A 142 -16.57 9.07 17.65
C ARG A 142 -17.12 10.47 17.92
N ALA A 143 -16.25 11.48 18.08
CA ALA A 143 -16.67 12.86 18.33
C ALA A 143 -17.39 13.49 17.12
N VAL A 144 -16.97 13.18 15.88
CA VAL A 144 -17.63 13.64 14.65
C VAL A 144 -19.04 13.05 14.56
N HIS A 145 -19.18 11.74 14.80
CA HIS A 145 -20.46 11.05 14.84
C HIS A 145 -21.39 11.62 15.92
N ALA A 146 -20.88 11.82 17.15
CA ALA A 146 -21.68 12.37 18.25
C ALA A 146 -22.22 13.77 17.91
N LEU A 147 -21.38 14.66 17.37
CA LEU A 147 -21.80 15.98 16.94
C LEU A 147 -22.85 15.94 15.81
N MET A 148 -22.68 15.05 14.82
CA MET A 148 -23.67 14.89 13.74
C MET A 148 -24.99 14.31 14.25
N ARG A 149 -24.96 13.39 15.23
CA ARG A 149 -26.17 12.79 15.81
C ARG A 149 -27.01 13.84 16.54
N ASP A 150 -26.35 14.77 17.21
CA ASP A 150 -26.99 15.79 18.04
C ASP A 150 -27.33 17.07 17.23
N ASP A 151 -27.10 17.07 15.91
CA ASP A 151 -27.32 18.19 15.00
C ASP A 151 -28.43 17.87 13.97
N PRO A 152 -29.54 18.64 13.93
CA PRO A 152 -30.66 18.37 13.03
C PRO A 152 -30.33 18.50 11.54
N ARG A 153 -29.16 19.05 11.19
CA ARG A 153 -28.66 19.12 9.80
C ARG A 153 -28.17 17.77 9.29
N PHE A 154 -27.98 16.79 10.16
CA PHE A 154 -27.39 15.49 9.82
C PHE A 154 -28.27 14.32 10.26
N GLU A 155 -28.07 13.18 9.60
CA GLU A 155 -28.68 11.90 9.92
C GLU A 155 -27.58 10.83 9.81
N PRO A 156 -26.76 10.62 10.85
CA PRO A 156 -25.67 9.66 10.80
C PRO A 156 -26.18 8.22 10.94
N VAL A 157 -25.54 7.30 10.23
CA VAL A 157 -25.78 5.85 10.30
C VAL A 157 -24.42 5.16 10.43
N VAL A 158 -24.24 4.35 11.47
CA VAL A 158 -23.03 3.53 11.65
C VAL A 158 -23.26 2.16 11.03
N PHE A 159 -22.27 1.67 10.29
CA PHE A 159 -22.25 0.33 9.70
C PHE A 159 -21.06 -0.44 10.26
N THR A 160 -21.25 -1.69 10.62
CA THR A 160 -20.16 -2.62 10.97
C THR A 160 -19.93 -3.61 9.84
N ILE A 161 -18.67 -3.81 9.47
CA ILE A 161 -18.25 -4.78 8.44
C ILE A 161 -17.11 -5.67 8.98
N ALA A 162 -16.92 -6.80 8.31
CA ALA A 162 -15.78 -7.67 8.57
C ALA A 162 -14.45 -7.03 8.17
N ARG A 163 -13.36 -7.46 8.81
CA ARG A 163 -11.97 -7.04 8.54
C ARG A 163 -11.05 -8.22 8.31
N ARG A 164 -9.90 -7.98 7.67
CA ARG A 164 -8.80 -8.95 7.55
C ARG A 164 -7.45 -8.29 7.83
N PHE A 165 -6.93 -8.48 9.02
CA PHE A 165 -5.61 -7.98 9.41
C PHE A 165 -4.45 -8.90 8.94
N PRO A 166 -3.20 -8.39 8.97
CA PRO A 166 -2.04 -9.22 8.63
C PRO A 166 -1.98 -10.52 9.43
N GLY A 167 -1.85 -11.64 8.71
CA GLY A 167 -1.83 -12.99 9.30
C GLY A 167 -3.18 -13.69 9.36
N ALA A 168 -4.31 -12.99 9.13
CA ALA A 168 -5.62 -13.61 9.02
C ALA A 168 -5.86 -14.17 7.60
N GLU A 169 -6.43 -15.38 7.50
CA GLU A 169 -6.75 -16.03 6.22
C GLU A 169 -8.03 -15.46 5.58
N THR A 170 -9.05 -15.23 6.40
CA THR A 170 -10.39 -14.79 5.97
C THR A 170 -10.78 -13.45 6.60
N PHE A 171 -11.87 -12.84 6.09
CA PHE A 171 -12.49 -11.69 6.73
C PHE A 171 -13.32 -12.15 7.94
N GLY A 172 -13.25 -11.42 9.06
CA GLY A 172 -13.98 -11.73 10.29
C GLY A 172 -14.12 -10.52 11.22
N ASP A 173 -14.34 -10.77 12.52
CA ASP A 173 -14.44 -9.77 13.61
C ASP A 173 -15.58 -8.74 13.51
N GLU A 174 -16.56 -8.90 12.62
CA GLU A 174 -17.72 -8.00 12.59
C GLU A 174 -18.54 -8.08 13.88
N ASP A 175 -18.77 -9.29 14.42
CA ASP A 175 -19.44 -9.51 15.71
C ASP A 175 -18.74 -8.74 16.84
N HIS A 176 -17.41 -8.71 16.83
CA HIS A 176 -16.62 -7.99 17.82
C HIS A 176 -16.86 -6.48 17.72
N ASN A 177 -16.78 -5.93 16.50
CA ASN A 177 -17.05 -4.52 16.25
C ASN A 177 -18.48 -4.13 16.69
N SER A 178 -19.45 -4.98 16.38
CA SER A 178 -20.85 -4.81 16.77
C SER A 178 -21.03 -4.81 18.29
N ALA A 179 -20.46 -5.79 18.99
CA ALA A 179 -20.55 -5.90 20.45
C ALA A 179 -19.95 -4.69 21.16
N CYS A 180 -18.78 -4.21 20.72
CA CYS A 180 -18.12 -3.06 21.30
C CYS A 180 -18.89 -1.75 21.09
N LEU A 181 -19.44 -1.51 19.88
CA LEU A 181 -20.30 -0.36 19.62
C LEU A 181 -21.61 -0.42 20.41
N ALA A 182 -22.20 -1.61 20.55
CA ALA A 182 -23.39 -1.81 21.38
C ALA A 182 -23.12 -1.50 22.87
N ALA A 183 -21.95 -1.89 23.39
CA ALA A 183 -21.53 -1.57 24.75
C ALA A 183 -21.36 -0.06 24.98
N GLU A 184 -20.97 0.71 23.95
CA GLU A 184 -20.96 2.18 23.98
C GLU A 184 -22.35 2.81 23.77
N GLY A 185 -23.39 2.02 23.49
CA GLY A 185 -24.72 2.53 23.15
C GLY A 185 -24.81 3.16 21.75
N VAL A 186 -23.89 2.82 20.84
CA VAL A 186 -23.90 3.29 19.45
C VAL A 186 -24.75 2.37 18.60
N GLY A 187 -25.93 2.84 18.20
CA GLY A 187 -26.79 2.14 17.25
C GLY A 187 -26.11 1.98 15.88
N HIS A 188 -26.13 0.76 15.34
CA HIS A 188 -25.45 0.44 14.09
C HIS A 188 -26.17 -0.64 13.29
N VAL A 189 -25.87 -0.66 11.99
CA VAL A 189 -26.35 -1.64 11.02
C VAL A 189 -25.23 -2.63 10.74
N ARG A 190 -25.47 -3.89 11.05
CA ARG A 190 -24.54 -4.98 10.76
C ARG A 190 -24.59 -5.34 9.29
N LEU A 191 -23.44 -5.24 8.62
CA LEU A 191 -23.21 -5.64 7.23
C LEU A 191 -22.29 -6.88 7.28
N ASN A 192 -22.91 -8.02 7.52
CA ASN A 192 -22.28 -9.31 7.78
C ASN A 192 -22.94 -10.44 6.98
N ASP A 193 -23.50 -10.12 5.83
CA ASP A 193 -24.02 -11.12 4.90
C ASP A 193 -22.86 -11.98 4.35
N ASP A 194 -23.13 -13.25 4.05
CA ASP A 194 -22.14 -14.16 3.46
C ASP A 194 -21.71 -13.68 2.06
N GLU A 195 -22.59 -12.94 1.36
CA GLU A 195 -22.33 -12.29 0.09
C GLU A 195 -22.18 -10.76 0.27
N PRO A 196 -20.94 -10.20 0.28
CA PRO A 196 -20.71 -8.77 0.49
C PRO A 196 -21.45 -7.86 -0.53
N GLU A 197 -21.81 -8.39 -1.70
CA GLU A 197 -22.63 -7.73 -2.71
C GLU A 197 -24.04 -7.38 -2.21
N VAL A 198 -24.61 -8.20 -1.32
CA VAL A 198 -25.90 -7.94 -0.68
C VAL A 198 -25.77 -6.75 0.28
N ASP A 199 -24.71 -6.73 1.08
CA ASP A 199 -24.47 -5.66 2.04
C ASP A 199 -24.20 -4.31 1.39
N ILE A 200 -23.43 -4.27 0.30
CA ILE A 200 -23.21 -3.01 -0.42
C ILE A 200 -24.50 -2.52 -1.10
N ALA A 201 -25.37 -3.43 -1.57
CA ALA A 201 -26.69 -3.07 -2.08
C ALA A 201 -27.59 -2.50 -0.98
N ARG A 202 -27.59 -3.13 0.20
CA ARG A 202 -28.28 -2.65 1.40
C ARG A 202 -27.78 -1.27 1.82
N MET A 203 -26.46 -1.06 1.85
CA MET A 203 -25.86 0.24 2.16
C MET A 203 -26.27 1.32 1.15
N LYS A 204 -26.32 1.01 -0.16
CA LYS A 204 -26.80 1.93 -1.19
C LYS A 204 -28.26 2.33 -1.00
N ALA A 205 -29.10 1.44 -0.48
CA ALA A 205 -30.51 1.72 -0.19
C ALA A 205 -30.71 2.77 0.93
N PHE A 206 -29.68 3.10 1.70
CA PHE A 206 -29.74 4.20 2.65
C PHE A 206 -29.67 5.58 1.98
N ASP A 207 -29.43 5.71 0.66
CA ASP A 207 -29.31 7.02 -0.01
C ASP A 207 -28.32 7.96 0.70
N LEU A 208 -27.14 7.44 1.04
CA LEU A 208 -26.10 8.20 1.73
C LEU A 208 -25.59 9.36 0.85
N GLU A 209 -25.47 10.55 1.43
CA GLU A 209 -24.78 11.69 0.79
C GLU A 209 -23.27 11.66 1.09
N VAL A 210 -22.90 11.16 2.28
CA VAL A 210 -21.51 11.08 2.75
C VAL A 210 -21.17 9.68 3.25
N ILE A 211 -19.93 9.24 3.01
CA ILE A 211 -19.33 8.08 3.67
C ILE A 211 -17.98 8.47 4.30
N PHE A 212 -17.78 8.05 5.54
CA PHE A 212 -16.49 7.96 6.20
C PHE A 212 -15.99 6.51 6.23
N ARG A 213 -14.75 6.30 5.80
CA ARG A 213 -13.98 5.09 6.08
C ARG A 213 -12.99 5.32 7.20
N GLN A 214 -12.79 4.32 8.06
CA GLN A 214 -11.83 4.41 9.17
C GLN A 214 -10.36 4.40 8.74
N SER A 215 -9.99 3.57 7.76
CA SER A 215 -8.59 3.37 7.38
C SER A 215 -8.40 3.41 5.87
N HIS A 216 -7.16 3.71 5.46
CA HIS A 216 -6.72 3.77 4.08
C HIS A 216 -6.30 2.39 3.53
N TRP A 217 -6.25 1.36 4.38
CA TRP A 217 -5.83 0.01 4.02
C TRP A 217 -6.93 -0.68 3.21
N GLN A 218 -6.74 -0.81 1.90
CA GLN A 218 -7.73 -1.42 0.99
C GLN A 218 -7.83 -2.93 1.15
N ALA A 219 -6.77 -3.58 1.65
CA ALA A 219 -6.71 -5.02 1.87
C ALA A 219 -7.43 -5.48 3.14
N ASP A 220 -7.68 -4.56 4.07
CA ASP A 220 -8.26 -4.84 5.39
C ASP A 220 -9.79 -5.01 5.33
N VAL A 221 -10.43 -4.60 4.24
CA VAL A 221 -11.89 -4.64 4.07
C VAL A 221 -12.27 -5.50 2.86
N PRO A 222 -13.49 -6.10 2.85
CA PRO A 222 -14.00 -6.78 1.67
C PRO A 222 -13.95 -5.87 0.42
N PRO A 223 -13.64 -6.39 -0.78
CA PRO A 223 -13.41 -5.57 -1.97
C PRO A 223 -14.54 -4.57 -2.28
N VAL A 224 -15.80 -4.96 -2.08
CA VAL A 224 -16.98 -4.09 -2.30
C VAL A 224 -16.98 -2.81 -1.46
N PHE A 225 -16.23 -2.77 -0.36
CA PHE A 225 -16.10 -1.64 0.56
C PHE A 225 -14.82 -0.82 0.35
N ARG A 226 -14.04 -1.09 -0.69
CA ARG A 226 -12.86 -0.28 -1.03
C ARG A 226 -13.26 1.09 -1.58
N THR A 227 -12.35 2.06 -1.48
CA THR A 227 -12.64 3.49 -1.73
C THR A 227 -13.24 3.72 -3.12
N GLU A 228 -12.76 3.03 -4.14
CA GLU A 228 -13.24 3.09 -5.52
C GLU A 228 -14.70 2.63 -5.70
N HIS A 229 -15.19 1.72 -4.85
CA HIS A 229 -16.54 1.17 -4.93
C HIS A 229 -17.58 1.94 -4.10
N LEU A 230 -17.13 2.87 -3.26
CA LEU A 230 -17.98 3.74 -2.42
C LEU A 230 -18.28 5.10 -3.06
N THR A 231 -17.99 5.26 -4.35
CA THR A 231 -18.12 6.53 -5.09
C THR A 231 -19.56 6.96 -5.39
N PHE A 232 -20.56 6.15 -4.99
CA PHE A 232 -21.98 6.52 -5.03
C PHE A 232 -22.37 7.53 -3.94
N ALA A 233 -21.49 7.80 -2.98
CA ALA A 233 -21.60 8.90 -2.01
C ALA A 233 -20.31 9.73 -1.99
N THR A 234 -20.37 10.94 -1.44
CA THR A 234 -19.19 11.78 -1.26
C THR A 234 -18.34 11.22 -0.12
N GLN A 235 -17.03 11.07 -0.33
CA GLN A 235 -16.15 10.49 0.69
C GLN A 235 -15.33 11.56 1.38
N TYR A 236 -15.37 11.58 2.70
CA TYR A 236 -14.48 12.36 3.55
C TYR A 236 -13.61 11.40 4.35
N TYR A 237 -12.38 11.82 4.67
CA TYR A 237 -11.45 10.98 5.41
C TYR A 237 -10.87 11.72 6.62
N VAL A 238 -11.09 11.14 7.80
CA VAL A 238 -10.34 11.44 9.02
C VAL A 238 -9.47 10.22 9.29
N PRO A 239 -8.13 10.32 9.22
CA PRO A 239 -7.25 9.19 9.48
C PRO A 239 -7.47 8.56 10.86
N TYR A 240 -7.34 7.24 10.99
CA TYR A 240 -7.44 6.60 12.31
C TYR A 240 -6.27 6.93 13.26
N ALA A 241 -5.09 7.18 12.68
CA ALA A 241 -3.90 7.66 13.38
C ALA A 241 -3.80 9.17 13.22
N ILE A 242 -3.39 9.89 14.27
CA ILE A 242 -3.37 11.36 14.26
C ILE A 242 -2.57 11.92 13.08
N ALA A 243 -1.42 11.32 12.76
CA ALA A 243 -0.56 11.69 11.66
C ALA A 243 0.40 10.56 11.28
N PRO A 244 0.87 10.48 10.02
CA PRO A 244 1.92 9.55 9.62
C PRO A 244 3.27 9.98 10.19
N LEU A 245 3.99 9.06 10.83
CA LEU A 245 5.34 9.31 11.39
C LEU A 245 6.48 8.86 10.47
N ILE A 246 6.13 8.09 9.42
CA ILE A 246 7.05 7.58 8.40
C ILE A 246 6.42 7.82 7.02
N THR A 247 7.25 7.84 5.98
CA THR A 247 6.81 7.99 4.57
C THR A 247 6.99 6.70 3.77
N SER A 248 7.98 5.89 4.14
CA SER A 248 8.24 4.55 3.61
C SER A 248 7.75 3.46 4.60
N GLY A 249 7.65 2.21 4.13
CA GLY A 249 7.11 1.10 4.92
C GLY A 249 5.67 0.76 4.52
N GLY A 250 5.55 -0.11 3.50
CA GLY A 250 4.30 -0.60 2.90
C GLY A 250 3.25 0.46 2.56
N GLY A 251 3.68 1.57 1.97
CA GLY A 251 2.79 2.52 1.30
C GLY A 251 1.84 3.28 2.21
N ILE A 252 2.22 3.53 3.47
CA ILE A 252 1.37 4.21 4.47
C ILE A 252 0.78 5.55 3.98
N ILE A 253 1.47 6.25 3.07
CA ILE A 253 0.95 7.48 2.46
C ILE A 253 0.14 7.20 1.18
N GLY A 254 0.57 6.22 0.39
CA GLY A 254 0.06 5.94 -0.96
C GLY A 254 -1.32 5.27 -1.02
N HIS A 255 -1.71 4.50 0.01
CA HIS A 255 -2.99 3.76 -0.04
C HIS A 255 -4.24 4.63 0.20
N THR A 256 -4.06 5.86 0.70
CA THR A 256 -5.17 6.81 0.79
C THR A 256 -5.43 7.32 -0.63
N ARG A 257 -6.45 6.76 -1.31
CA ARG A 257 -6.97 7.14 -2.64
C ARG A 257 -7.53 8.57 -2.65
N LYS A 258 -6.64 9.55 -2.41
CA LYS A 258 -6.96 10.98 -2.24
C LYS A 258 -7.66 11.55 -3.47
N ASP A 259 -7.40 11.00 -4.65
CA ASP A 259 -8.05 11.33 -5.91
C ASP A 259 -9.58 11.20 -5.86
N LEU A 260 -10.09 10.31 -5.01
CA LEU A 260 -11.53 10.01 -4.87
C LEU A 260 -12.21 10.72 -3.69
N LEU A 261 -11.45 11.35 -2.81
CA LEU A 261 -11.99 12.01 -1.61
C LEU A 261 -12.49 13.42 -1.96
N ALA A 262 -13.53 13.92 -1.28
CA ALA A 262 -13.82 15.35 -1.27
C ALA A 262 -12.72 16.09 -0.49
N ARG A 263 -12.46 15.64 0.74
CA ARG A 263 -11.36 16.14 1.59
C ARG A 263 -10.77 15.03 2.45
N GLN A 264 -9.49 15.17 2.77
CA GLN A 264 -8.82 14.50 3.88
C GLN A 264 -8.47 15.54 4.93
N PHE A 265 -8.95 15.31 6.15
CA PHE A 265 -8.67 16.13 7.31
C PHE A 265 -7.36 15.68 7.96
N VAL A 266 -6.46 16.63 8.24
CA VAL A 266 -5.12 16.37 8.77
C VAL A 266 -4.87 17.15 10.04
N ALA A 267 -4.06 16.57 10.94
CA ALA A 267 -3.86 17.10 12.29
C ALA A 267 -3.16 18.47 12.32
N CYS A 268 -2.12 18.65 11.52
CA CYS A 268 -1.29 19.86 11.55
C CYS A 268 -0.70 20.19 10.18
N GLU A 269 -0.11 21.38 10.09
CA GLU A 269 0.56 21.87 8.87
C GLU A 269 1.72 20.96 8.43
N THR A 270 2.56 20.50 9.36
CA THR A 270 3.64 19.55 9.04
C THR A 270 3.11 18.26 8.43
N SER A 271 2.01 17.71 8.96
CA SER A 271 1.38 16.53 8.35
C SER A 271 0.80 16.83 6.97
N ARG A 272 0.26 18.03 6.74
CA ARG A 272 -0.21 18.45 5.41
C ARG A 272 0.93 18.47 4.42
N ASP A 273 2.06 19.07 4.78
CA ASP A 273 3.22 19.22 3.89
C ASP A 273 3.86 17.87 3.54
N ILE A 274 3.97 16.96 4.52
CA ILE A 274 4.42 15.58 4.29
C ILE A 274 3.50 14.87 3.29
N LEU A 275 2.18 14.94 3.50
CA LEU A 275 1.22 14.27 2.63
C LEU A 275 1.16 14.89 1.23
N ARG A 276 1.26 16.23 1.14
CA ARG A 276 1.28 16.99 -0.11
C ARG A 276 2.43 16.57 -1.01
N ALA A 277 3.62 16.36 -0.45
CA ALA A 277 4.81 15.91 -1.20
C ALA A 277 4.63 14.55 -1.89
N HIS A 278 3.60 13.78 -1.50
CA HIS A 278 3.27 12.48 -2.05
C HIS A 278 1.86 12.42 -2.66
N ASP A 279 1.23 13.58 -2.87
CA ASP A 279 -0.13 13.70 -3.41
C ASP A 279 -0.10 14.20 -4.86
N ARG A 280 -0.80 13.49 -5.74
CA ARG A 280 -0.90 13.84 -7.16
C ARG A 280 -1.70 15.12 -7.41
N LEU A 281 -2.48 15.56 -6.42
CA LEU A 281 -3.29 16.76 -6.47
C LEU A 281 -2.65 17.94 -5.72
N ASP A 282 -1.35 17.86 -5.44
CA ASP A 282 -0.59 18.90 -4.74
C ASP A 282 -1.25 19.38 -3.42
N GLY A 283 -1.90 18.45 -2.72
CA GLY A 283 -2.55 18.73 -1.44
C GLY A 283 -3.88 19.48 -1.55
N ALA A 284 -4.45 19.66 -2.75
CA ALA A 284 -5.69 20.41 -2.97
C ALA A 284 -6.89 19.89 -2.17
N ARG A 285 -6.86 18.61 -1.77
CA ARG A 285 -7.91 17.95 -0.96
C ARG A 285 -7.54 17.81 0.51
N LEU A 286 -6.39 18.33 0.95
CA LEU A 286 -5.97 18.27 2.35
C LEU A 286 -6.47 19.50 3.10
N THR A 287 -7.02 19.31 4.30
CA THR A 287 -7.54 20.40 5.13
C THR A 287 -7.04 20.24 6.56
N VAL A 288 -6.36 21.27 7.09
CA VAL A 288 -5.84 21.25 8.47
C VAL A 288 -6.98 21.56 9.44
N SER A 289 -7.40 20.54 10.18
CA SER A 289 -8.51 20.60 11.14
C SER A 289 -8.07 20.47 12.59
N GLY A 290 -6.85 20.00 12.86
CA GLY A 290 -6.60 19.27 14.11
C GLY A 290 -7.13 17.84 13.99
N HIS A 291 -7.00 17.05 15.06
CA HIS A 291 -7.47 15.66 15.05
C HIS A 291 -8.36 15.37 16.27
N PRO A 292 -9.58 14.81 16.11
CA PRO A 292 -10.49 14.54 17.23
C PRO A 292 -9.87 13.70 18.36
N LYS A 293 -9.04 12.70 18.02
CA LYS A 293 -8.31 11.89 19.02
C LYS A 293 -7.41 12.71 19.97
N VAL A 294 -6.89 13.87 19.55
CA VAL A 294 -6.04 14.69 20.42
C VAL A 294 -6.84 15.09 21.67
N THR A 295 -8.03 15.65 21.46
CA THR A 295 -8.95 16.03 22.52
C THR A 295 -9.47 14.84 23.30
N GLU A 296 -9.73 13.71 22.64
CA GLU A 296 -10.20 12.48 23.30
C GLU A 296 -9.17 11.91 24.28
N VAL A 297 -7.89 11.86 23.89
CA VAL A 297 -6.80 11.39 24.75
C VAL A 297 -6.58 12.36 25.92
N GLN A 298 -6.56 13.68 25.67
CA GLN A 298 -6.33 14.68 26.71
C GLN A 298 -7.43 14.72 27.78
N ASN A 299 -8.67 14.43 27.40
CA ASN A 299 -9.83 14.43 28.30
C ASN A 299 -10.20 13.05 28.84
N ALA A 300 -9.36 12.05 28.63
CA ALA A 300 -9.62 10.69 29.05
C ALA A 300 -9.75 10.58 30.57
N ARG A 301 -10.79 9.86 31.04
CA ARG A 301 -10.98 9.60 32.46
C ARG A 301 -10.13 8.40 32.88
N PRO A 302 -9.33 8.51 33.95
CA PRO A 302 -8.46 7.42 34.37
C PRO A 302 -9.26 6.18 34.77
N SER A 303 -8.89 5.02 34.22
CA SER A 303 -9.42 3.71 34.59
C SER A 303 -8.31 2.67 34.48
N TRP A 304 -8.17 1.80 35.47
CA TRP A 304 -7.12 0.78 35.50
C TRP A 304 -7.73 -0.62 35.69
N PRO A 305 -7.43 -1.60 34.82
CA PRO A 305 -8.09 -2.91 34.84
C PRO A 305 -7.46 -3.91 35.82
N ILE A 306 -6.30 -3.60 36.40
CA ILE A 306 -5.58 -4.49 37.33
C ILE A 306 -5.94 -4.09 38.77
N ALA A 307 -6.40 -5.06 39.57
CA ALA A 307 -6.89 -4.85 40.92
C ALA A 307 -5.86 -5.23 42.01
N SER A 308 -4.59 -4.86 41.80
CA SER A 308 -3.48 -5.16 42.73
C SER A 308 -3.38 -4.18 43.91
N GLY A 309 -3.91 -2.97 43.76
CA GLY A 309 -3.70 -1.85 44.69
C GLY A 309 -2.39 -1.10 44.49
N ASN A 310 -1.57 -1.49 43.50
CA ASN A 310 -0.32 -0.81 43.20
C ASN A 310 -0.55 0.62 42.69
N ALA A 311 0.32 1.53 43.13
CA ALA A 311 0.31 2.92 42.70
C ALA A 311 1.09 3.13 41.39
N LYS A 312 2.15 2.34 41.16
CA LYS A 312 3.01 2.43 39.97
C LYS A 312 2.42 1.59 38.85
N ARG A 313 2.17 2.21 37.70
CA ARG A 313 1.44 1.60 36.59
C ARG A 313 2.16 1.82 35.27
N THR A 314 2.46 0.74 34.59
CA THR A 314 3.14 0.74 33.29
C THR A 314 2.28 0.06 32.25
N ILE A 315 2.13 0.70 31.10
CA ILE A 315 1.58 0.07 29.90
C ILE A 315 2.75 -0.41 29.06
N TRP A 316 2.69 -1.65 28.59
CA TRP A 316 3.57 -2.13 27.53
C TRP A 316 2.75 -2.43 26.29
N SER A 317 3.09 -1.80 25.16
CA SER A 317 2.45 -2.05 23.87
C SER A 317 3.45 -2.67 22.90
N ALA A 318 2.98 -3.66 22.14
CA ALA A 318 3.76 -4.39 21.16
C ALA A 318 3.10 -4.36 19.78
N HIS A 319 3.88 -3.98 18.77
CA HIS A 319 3.45 -3.82 17.40
C HIS A 319 3.62 -5.10 16.58
N HIS A 320 2.88 -5.21 15.49
CA HIS A 320 2.80 -6.44 14.68
C HIS A 320 3.89 -6.55 13.60
N ALA A 321 4.66 -5.49 13.35
CA ALA A 321 5.73 -5.48 12.36
C ALA A 321 7.03 -6.12 12.89
N ILE A 322 6.91 -7.37 13.35
CA ILE A 322 7.98 -8.14 14.01
C ILE A 322 8.97 -8.78 13.04
N SER A 323 8.57 -8.91 11.77
CA SER A 323 9.42 -9.39 10.66
C SER A 323 10.07 -8.25 9.90
N THR A 324 11.00 -8.58 9.00
CA THR A 324 11.58 -7.62 8.04
C THR A 324 10.68 -7.44 6.81
N GLY A 325 10.82 -6.32 6.11
CA GLY A 325 10.18 -6.07 4.80
C GLY A 325 8.93 -5.19 4.82
N TRP A 326 8.54 -4.63 5.96
CA TRP A 326 7.47 -3.63 6.04
C TRP A 326 7.97 -2.34 6.69
N ASN A 327 7.55 -2.00 7.91
CA ASN A 327 8.10 -0.87 8.66
C ASN A 327 9.05 -1.27 9.81
N ASN A 328 9.14 -2.58 10.12
CA ASN A 328 10.09 -3.20 11.05
C ASN A 328 10.18 -2.51 12.42
N PHE A 329 9.06 -2.03 12.96
CA PHE A 329 9.01 -1.42 14.29
C PHE A 329 8.84 -2.44 15.42
N GLY A 330 8.26 -3.62 15.14
CA GLY A 330 7.93 -4.60 16.17
C GLY A 330 9.16 -5.31 16.74
N VAL A 331 9.24 -5.40 18.07
CA VAL A 331 10.32 -6.09 18.80
C VAL A 331 9.81 -7.20 19.73
N PHE A 332 8.51 -7.46 19.77
CA PHE A 332 7.90 -8.42 20.72
C PHE A 332 8.68 -9.74 20.91
N PRO A 333 9.08 -10.48 19.85
CA PRO A 333 9.79 -11.76 20.03
C PRO A 333 11.15 -11.64 20.71
N GLN A 334 11.77 -10.44 20.66
CA GLN A 334 13.09 -10.13 21.21
C GLN A 334 13.02 -9.76 22.70
N VAL A 335 11.89 -9.20 23.14
CA VAL A 335 11.78 -8.56 24.46
C VAL A 335 10.79 -9.25 25.39
N CYS A 336 9.91 -10.13 24.90
CA CYS A 336 8.81 -10.68 25.70
C CYS A 336 9.27 -11.44 26.94
N ASP A 337 10.38 -12.17 26.85
CA ASP A 337 10.90 -12.97 27.96
C ASP A 337 11.43 -12.05 29.09
N GLU A 338 12.12 -10.97 28.73
CA GLU A 338 12.59 -9.99 29.73
C GLU A 338 11.45 -9.19 30.33
N MET A 339 10.43 -8.83 29.54
CA MET A 339 9.24 -8.14 30.07
C MET A 339 8.49 -9.01 31.09
N LEU A 340 8.37 -10.32 30.85
CA LEU A 340 7.80 -11.25 31.81
C LEU A 340 8.69 -11.41 33.05
N ALA A 341 10.00 -11.50 32.86
CA ALA A 341 10.95 -11.60 33.96
C ALA A 341 10.92 -10.34 34.85
N LEU A 342 10.84 -9.15 34.26
CA LEU A 342 10.68 -7.88 34.95
C LEU A 342 9.38 -7.85 35.77
N ALA A 343 8.23 -8.19 35.16
CA ALA A 343 6.95 -8.21 35.87
C ALA A 343 6.97 -9.16 37.07
N THR A 344 7.70 -10.28 36.96
CA THR A 344 7.92 -11.24 38.05
C THR A 344 8.79 -10.67 39.17
N ARG A 345 9.88 -9.97 38.82
CA ARG A 345 10.79 -9.35 39.81
C ARG A 345 10.17 -8.13 40.49
N ARG A 346 9.18 -7.49 39.87
CA ARG A 346 8.58 -6.21 40.30
C ARG A 346 7.08 -6.32 40.58
N PRO A 347 6.67 -7.09 41.61
CA PRO A 347 5.27 -7.18 42.00
C PRO A 347 4.68 -5.87 42.54
N ASP A 348 5.53 -4.86 42.84
CA ASP A 348 5.14 -3.50 43.25
C ASP A 348 4.72 -2.59 42.09
N ILE A 349 4.87 -3.03 40.84
CA ILE A 349 4.50 -2.29 39.63
C ILE A 349 3.46 -3.10 38.85
N ASP A 350 2.38 -2.45 38.46
CA ASP A 350 1.43 -3.06 37.54
C ASP A 350 1.89 -2.93 36.09
N PHE A 351 1.79 -4.03 35.35
CA PHE A 351 2.10 -4.08 33.92
C PHE A 351 0.86 -4.46 33.10
N LEU A 352 0.30 -3.49 32.38
CA LEU A 352 -0.78 -3.73 31.43
C LEU A 352 -0.21 -3.96 30.03
N PHE A 353 -0.28 -5.20 29.53
CA PHE A 353 0.14 -5.51 28.17
C PHE A 353 -0.98 -5.20 27.16
N SER A 354 -0.70 -4.31 26.22
CA SER A 354 -1.62 -3.87 25.16
C SER A 354 -1.07 -4.26 23.78
N PRO A 355 -1.17 -5.53 23.37
CA PRO A 355 -0.71 -5.98 22.05
C PRO A 355 -1.57 -5.38 20.94
N HIS A 356 -0.95 -4.98 19.82
CA HIS A 356 -1.69 -4.58 18.63
C HIS A 356 -2.55 -5.77 18.11
N PRO A 357 -3.79 -5.58 17.65
CA PRO A 357 -4.64 -6.68 17.15
C PRO A 357 -3.96 -7.54 16.07
N GLY A 358 -3.32 -6.92 15.09
CA GLY A 358 -2.50 -7.63 14.08
C GLY A 358 -1.31 -8.43 14.64
N LEU A 359 -0.81 -8.13 15.85
CA LEU A 359 0.24 -8.95 16.48
C LEU A 359 -0.36 -10.25 16.99
N LEU A 360 -1.56 -10.18 17.59
CA LEU A 360 -2.31 -11.36 18.01
C LEU A 360 -2.66 -12.24 16.80
N SER A 361 -3.08 -11.64 15.67
CA SER A 361 -3.31 -12.38 14.43
C SER A 361 -2.05 -13.12 13.96
N ARG A 362 -0.87 -12.48 14.02
CA ARG A 362 0.40 -13.13 13.67
C ARG A 362 0.80 -14.24 14.63
N ILE A 363 0.64 -14.04 15.93
CA ILE A 363 0.90 -15.07 16.95
C ILE A 363 -0.07 -16.25 16.79
N ASN A 364 -1.31 -16.00 16.37
CA ASN A 364 -2.29 -17.05 16.08
C ASN A 364 -1.98 -17.84 14.81
N ALA A 365 -1.25 -17.24 13.87
CA ALA A 365 -0.79 -17.91 12.67
C ALA A 365 0.52 -18.70 12.85
N THR A 366 1.20 -18.60 14.01
CA THR A 366 2.42 -19.37 14.26
C THR A 366 2.11 -20.83 14.61
N THR A 367 3.08 -21.73 14.41
CA THR A 367 2.93 -23.17 14.68
C THR A 367 4.17 -23.72 15.39
N GLY A 368 4.10 -24.96 15.90
CA GLY A 368 5.23 -25.64 16.52
C GLY A 368 5.78 -24.92 17.76
N ASP A 369 7.11 -24.93 17.92
CA ASP A 369 7.82 -24.41 19.10
C ASP A 369 7.56 -22.91 19.33
N GLU A 370 7.42 -22.13 18.25
CA GLU A 370 7.13 -20.68 18.37
C GLU A 370 5.74 -20.45 18.95
N ARG A 371 4.74 -21.22 18.51
CA ARG A 371 3.38 -21.15 19.07
C ARG A 371 3.38 -21.52 20.54
N ALA A 372 4.04 -22.63 20.89
CA ALA A 372 4.15 -23.10 22.28
C ALA A 372 4.85 -22.05 23.17
N ARG A 373 5.89 -21.38 22.67
CA ARG A 373 6.58 -20.29 23.38
C ARG A 373 5.63 -19.14 23.71
N TYR A 374 4.87 -18.65 22.73
CA TYR A 374 3.96 -17.51 22.98
C TYR A 374 2.77 -17.89 23.86
N GLU A 375 2.24 -19.11 23.74
CA GLU A 375 1.20 -19.62 24.64
C GLU A 375 1.72 -19.71 26.09
N ALA A 376 2.95 -20.22 26.29
CA ALA A 376 3.58 -20.26 27.59
C ALA A 376 3.81 -18.85 28.17
N PHE A 377 4.24 -17.90 27.34
CA PHE A 377 4.38 -16.49 27.74
C PHE A 377 3.04 -15.91 28.23
N PHE A 378 1.95 -16.08 27.47
CA PHE A 378 0.65 -15.54 27.88
C PHE A 378 0.12 -16.21 29.15
N ALA A 379 0.27 -17.53 29.28
CA ALA A 379 -0.13 -18.25 30.49
C ALA A 379 0.65 -17.77 31.73
N ALA A 380 1.97 -17.56 31.59
CA ALA A 380 2.79 -17.04 32.68
C ALA A 380 2.46 -15.57 32.99
N TRP A 381 2.22 -14.75 31.96
CA TRP A 381 1.79 -13.37 32.12
C TRP A 381 0.48 -13.29 32.91
N ASP A 382 -0.53 -14.08 32.54
CA ASP A 382 -1.84 -14.08 33.19
C ASP A 382 -1.85 -14.67 34.61
N ALA A 383 -0.80 -15.40 34.99
CA ALA A 383 -0.66 -15.98 36.32
C ALA A 383 -0.14 -14.97 37.37
N LEU A 384 0.41 -13.82 36.95
CA LEU A 384 0.93 -12.80 37.84
C LEU A 384 -0.18 -11.86 38.34
N GLY A 385 -0.15 -11.50 39.63
CA GLY A 385 -1.20 -10.65 40.24
C GLY A 385 -1.10 -9.16 39.89
N ASN A 386 0.04 -8.73 39.33
CA ASN A 386 0.34 -7.35 38.94
C ASN A 386 0.30 -7.15 37.42
N THR A 387 -0.19 -8.13 36.65
CA THR A 387 -0.26 -8.03 35.20
C THR A 387 -1.70 -8.00 34.71
N GLY A 388 -1.89 -7.51 33.49
CA GLY A 388 -3.16 -7.59 32.80
C GLY A 388 -2.96 -7.50 31.30
N GLN A 389 -4.03 -7.71 30.54
CA GLN A 389 -4.02 -7.56 29.10
C GLN A 389 -5.15 -6.63 28.63
N LEU A 390 -4.82 -5.71 27.72
CA LEU A 390 -5.77 -4.87 27.00
C LEU A 390 -5.77 -5.31 25.53
N ARG A 391 -6.60 -6.32 25.23
CA ARG A 391 -6.75 -6.86 23.87
C ARG A 391 -7.88 -6.19 23.07
N THR A 392 -8.86 -5.66 23.77
CA THR A 392 -10.07 -5.04 23.21
C THR A 392 -10.52 -3.89 24.13
N GLY A 393 -11.35 -2.98 23.62
CA GLY A 393 -11.88 -1.86 24.39
C GLY A 393 -11.07 -0.56 24.29
N GLU A 394 -11.49 0.43 25.06
CA GLU A 394 -10.90 1.77 25.09
C GLU A 394 -9.58 1.81 25.89
N TYR A 395 -8.51 2.31 25.27
CA TYR A 395 -7.18 2.43 25.86
C TYR A 395 -6.90 3.78 26.52
N GLN A 396 -7.77 4.77 26.27
CA GLN A 396 -7.65 6.14 26.74
C GLN A 396 -7.69 6.22 28.27
N GLY A 397 -8.56 5.42 28.92
CA GLY A 397 -8.64 5.38 30.37
C GLY A 397 -7.39 4.80 31.04
N PRO A 398 -6.87 3.64 30.58
CA PRO A 398 -5.56 3.15 30.98
C PRO A 398 -4.43 4.16 30.76
N PHE A 399 -4.41 4.87 29.62
CA PHE A 399 -3.44 5.93 29.35
C PHE A 399 -3.47 7.04 30.42
N ALA A 400 -4.67 7.50 30.78
CA ALA A 400 -4.86 8.51 31.81
C ALA A 400 -4.45 8.00 33.20
N ALA A 401 -4.58 6.70 33.47
CA ALA A 401 -4.28 6.09 34.77
C ALA A 401 -2.83 5.61 34.96
N SER A 402 -2.07 5.37 33.89
CA SER A 402 -0.69 4.87 33.96
C SER A 402 0.35 5.97 34.13
N ASP A 403 1.55 5.60 34.57
CA ASP A 403 2.68 6.51 34.73
C ASP A 403 3.60 6.47 33.50
N ILE A 404 3.87 5.28 32.96
CA ILE A 404 4.83 5.07 31.87
C ILE A 404 4.20 4.24 30.75
N LEU A 405 4.52 4.58 29.51
CA LEU A 405 4.29 3.72 28.33
C LEU A 405 5.62 3.15 27.83
N ILE A 406 5.70 1.84 27.64
CA ILE A 406 6.73 1.14 26.88
C ILE A 406 6.12 0.77 25.53
N VAL A 407 6.72 1.17 24.42
CA VAL A 407 6.12 1.00 23.09
C VAL A 407 7.18 0.81 22.01
N ASP A 408 6.87 -0.04 21.03
CA ASP A 408 7.67 -0.23 19.82
C ASP A 408 6.96 0.29 18.54
N GLY A 409 5.62 0.38 18.58
CA GLY A 409 4.77 0.84 17.47
C GLY A 409 4.57 2.35 17.37
N LEU A 410 3.88 2.78 16.31
CA LEU A 410 3.79 4.20 15.91
C LEU A 410 2.64 4.98 16.58
N SER A 411 1.45 4.39 16.68
CA SER A 411 0.25 5.15 17.11
C SER A 411 0.34 5.58 18.57
N PHE A 412 0.57 4.64 19.48
CA PHE A 412 0.68 4.93 20.92
C PHE A 412 1.90 5.81 21.25
N LEU A 413 2.97 5.71 20.45
CA LEU A 413 4.18 6.54 20.60
C LEU A 413 3.88 8.04 20.56
N MET A 414 3.01 8.48 19.65
CA MET A 414 2.59 9.88 19.58
C MET A 414 1.47 10.20 20.58
N GLU A 415 0.49 9.31 20.71
CA GLU A 415 -0.72 9.59 21.49
C GLU A 415 -0.46 9.75 22.99
N TYR A 416 0.41 8.93 23.58
CA TYR A 416 0.68 8.98 25.02
C TYR A 416 1.40 10.27 25.44
N GLN A 417 2.16 10.88 24.54
CA GLN A 417 2.84 12.16 24.79
C GLN A 417 1.85 13.32 24.97
N LEU A 418 0.60 13.18 24.50
CA LEU A 418 -0.45 14.19 24.69
C LEU A 418 -0.84 14.36 26.17
N LEU A 419 -0.53 13.36 27.00
CA LEU A 419 -0.72 13.40 28.46
C LEU A 419 0.50 13.94 29.20
N LYS A 420 1.55 14.33 28.48
CA LYS A 420 2.86 14.75 29.01
C LYS A 420 3.47 13.74 29.97
N LYS A 421 3.41 12.45 29.64
CA LYS A 421 3.92 11.34 30.46
C LYS A 421 5.15 10.68 29.80
N PRO A 422 6.04 10.04 30.59
CA PRO A 422 7.20 9.36 30.04
C PRO A 422 6.85 8.23 29.09
N VAL A 423 7.59 8.16 27.99
CA VAL A 423 7.49 7.09 26.99
C VAL A 423 8.86 6.47 26.80
N ILE A 424 8.96 5.16 26.99
CA ILE A 424 10.11 4.35 26.61
C ILE A 424 9.83 3.76 25.23
N ARG A 425 10.57 4.22 24.23
CA ARG A 425 10.49 3.68 22.86
C ARG A 425 11.49 2.54 22.71
N LEU A 426 11.00 1.32 22.59
CA LEU A 426 11.82 0.19 22.20
C LEU A 426 12.17 0.30 20.72
N SER A 427 13.44 0.10 20.37
CA SER A 427 13.90 0.30 18.98
C SER A 427 14.75 -0.85 18.45
N ARG A 428 14.78 -0.95 17.12
CA ARG A 428 15.63 -1.85 16.36
C ARG A 428 16.17 -1.13 15.13
N PRO A 429 17.42 -1.38 14.72
CA PRO A 429 18.13 -0.52 13.76
C PRO A 429 17.55 -0.55 12.33
N ASP A 430 16.75 -1.56 11.99
CA ASP A 430 16.17 -1.78 10.67
C ASP A 430 14.74 -1.23 10.51
N HIS A 431 14.24 -0.43 11.46
CA HIS A 431 12.94 0.23 11.34
C HIS A 431 12.92 1.23 10.17
N SER A 432 11.74 1.48 9.59
CA SER A 432 11.60 2.50 8.55
C SER A 432 12.00 3.89 9.07
N PRO A 433 12.66 4.72 8.26
CA PRO A 433 13.13 6.03 8.68
C PRO A 433 11.98 6.95 9.05
N TRP A 434 12.22 7.80 10.04
CA TRP A 434 11.27 8.83 10.46
C TRP A 434 11.11 9.90 9.36
N ASN A 435 9.89 10.44 9.26
CA ASN A 435 9.68 11.70 8.58
C ASN A 435 9.87 12.88 9.55
N ALA A 436 9.69 14.11 9.08
CA ALA A 436 9.89 15.32 9.90
C ALA A 436 9.05 15.34 11.19
N LEU A 437 7.83 14.79 11.18
CA LEU A 437 6.99 14.70 12.37
C LEU A 437 7.40 13.52 13.26
N GLY A 438 7.76 12.39 12.67
CA GLY A 438 8.32 11.22 13.37
C GLY A 438 9.56 11.57 14.19
N GLU A 439 10.47 12.38 13.64
CA GLU A 439 11.64 12.88 14.35
C GLU A 439 11.26 13.72 15.59
N ARG A 440 10.19 14.53 15.51
CA ARG A 440 9.71 15.32 16.66
C ARG A 440 9.14 14.42 17.74
N VAL A 441 8.30 13.47 17.34
CA VAL A 441 7.69 12.47 18.22
C VAL A 441 8.76 11.62 18.91
N ALA A 442 9.79 11.17 18.18
CA ALA A 442 10.88 10.37 18.73
C ALA A 442 11.69 11.14 19.80
N ARG A 443 11.92 12.45 19.63
CA ARG A 443 12.63 13.28 20.61
C ARG A 443 11.88 13.45 21.94
N GLY A 444 10.55 13.30 21.94
CA GLY A 444 9.72 13.33 23.14
C GLY A 444 9.70 12.00 23.92
N THR A 445 10.59 11.06 23.57
CA THR A 445 10.66 9.70 24.14
C THR A 445 12.06 9.39 24.70
N HIS A 446 12.15 8.32 25.47
CA HIS A 446 13.39 7.69 25.92
C HIS A 446 13.62 6.44 25.09
N GLU A 447 14.61 6.47 24.20
CA GLU A 447 14.92 5.31 23.37
C GLU A 447 15.66 4.24 24.18
N LEU A 448 15.21 2.99 24.04
CA LEU A 448 15.90 1.81 24.53
C LEU A 448 16.02 0.79 23.39
N PRO A 449 17.23 0.55 22.84
CA PRO A 449 17.42 -0.50 21.86
C PRO A 449 16.98 -1.86 22.42
N ALA A 450 16.28 -2.68 21.64
CA ALA A 450 15.82 -4.00 22.08
C ALA A 450 16.96 -4.93 22.49
N THR A 451 18.17 -4.69 21.97
CA THR A 451 19.40 -5.39 22.36
C THR A 451 19.95 -5.00 23.73
N ARG A 452 19.32 -4.04 24.40
CA ARG A 452 19.63 -3.57 25.75
C ARG A 452 18.41 -3.64 26.66
N ILE A 453 17.50 -4.57 26.38
CA ILE A 453 16.24 -4.71 27.12
C ILE A 453 16.48 -4.95 28.62
N GLU A 454 17.62 -5.51 29.00
CA GLU A 454 18.06 -5.69 30.39
C GLU A 454 18.13 -4.36 31.18
N ASP A 455 18.29 -3.21 30.53
CA ASP A 455 18.33 -1.90 31.18
C ASP A 455 16.94 -1.30 31.45
N ILE A 456 15.85 -1.98 31.04
CA ILE A 456 14.48 -1.46 31.13
C ILE A 456 14.07 -1.15 32.57
N GLU A 457 14.49 -1.98 33.52
CA GLU A 457 14.14 -1.82 34.94
C GLU A 457 14.68 -0.51 35.50
N ALA A 458 15.98 -0.26 35.31
CA ALA A 458 16.63 0.96 35.75
C ALA A 458 16.04 2.21 35.09
N LEU A 459 15.63 2.11 33.82
CA LEU A 459 14.98 3.22 33.11
C LEU A 459 13.57 3.51 33.66
N ILE A 460 12.78 2.48 33.96
CA ILE A 460 11.46 2.63 34.60
C ILE A 460 11.63 3.29 35.97
N GLU A 461 12.53 2.79 36.81
CA GLU A 461 12.78 3.34 38.14
C GLU A 461 13.20 4.81 38.08
N GLY A 462 14.16 5.12 37.22
CA GLY A 462 14.65 6.47 37.08
C GLY A 462 13.60 7.47 36.57
N LEU A 463 12.65 7.01 35.75
CA LEU A 463 11.53 7.83 35.32
C LEU A 463 10.47 8.03 36.41
N LEU A 464 10.26 7.01 37.26
CA LEU A 464 9.31 7.08 38.38
C LEU A 464 9.85 7.92 39.56
N ASP A 465 11.15 7.85 39.84
CA ASP A 465 11.80 8.60 40.93
C ASP A 465 12.31 10.00 40.51
N GLY A 466 12.35 10.27 39.21
CA GLY A 466 12.75 11.56 38.64
C GLY A 466 14.25 11.74 38.41
N SER A 467 15.07 10.71 38.63
CA SER A 467 16.51 10.73 38.31
C SER A 467 16.77 10.73 36.79
N VAL A 468 15.84 10.22 35.98
CA VAL A 468 15.83 10.37 34.52
C VAL A 468 14.95 11.57 34.14
N PRO A 469 15.51 12.62 33.49
CA PRO A 469 14.76 13.83 33.16
C PRO A 469 13.61 13.57 32.18
N ARG A 470 12.43 14.12 32.47
CA ARG A 470 11.28 14.07 31.57
C ARG A 470 11.50 14.85 30.28
N LYS A 471 10.63 14.63 29.29
CA LYS A 471 10.64 15.29 27.97
C LYS A 471 9.51 16.31 27.79
N ASP A 472 9.01 16.88 28.90
CA ASP A 472 7.77 17.66 28.94
C ASP A 472 7.75 18.86 27.98
N ASP A 473 8.87 19.55 27.77
CA ASP A 473 8.95 20.69 26.84
C ASP A 473 8.83 20.25 25.38
N VAL A 474 9.44 19.12 25.02
CA VAL A 474 9.34 18.55 23.66
C VAL A 474 7.93 18.04 23.40
N GLN A 475 7.34 17.39 24.42
CA GLN A 475 5.96 16.92 24.37
C GLN A 475 4.97 18.09 24.28
N GLN A 476 5.23 19.21 24.98
CA GLN A 476 4.40 20.41 24.88
C GLN A 476 4.44 21.01 23.47
N ALA A 477 5.62 21.14 22.86
CA ALA A 477 5.75 21.65 21.50
C ALA A 477 4.99 20.77 20.48
N LEU A 478 4.99 19.45 20.68
CA LEU A 478 4.19 18.52 19.88
C LEU A 478 2.68 18.74 20.08
N ILE A 479 2.23 18.92 21.33
CA ILE A 479 0.82 19.20 21.64
C ILE A 479 0.36 20.50 20.98
N ASP A 480 1.17 21.56 21.07
CA ASP A 480 0.86 22.86 20.47
C ASP A 480 0.74 22.75 18.94
N GLU A 481 1.61 21.97 18.29
CA GLU A 481 1.54 21.69 16.86
C GLU A 481 0.30 20.88 16.46
N LEU A 482 -0.13 19.93 17.30
CA LEU A 482 -1.28 19.05 17.04
C LEU A 482 -2.63 19.68 17.44
N THR A 483 -2.62 20.89 18.03
CA THR A 483 -3.82 21.61 18.47
C THR A 483 -3.99 22.94 17.71
N PRO A 484 -4.05 22.94 16.37
CA PRO A 484 -4.24 24.19 15.61
C PRO A 484 -5.63 24.80 15.84
N ARG A 485 -6.56 24.06 16.45
CA ARG A 485 -7.95 24.46 16.71
C ARG A 485 -8.42 23.84 18.03
N GLY A 486 -9.32 24.53 18.72
CA GLY A 486 -9.89 24.05 19.99
C GLY A 486 -10.92 22.90 19.85
N ASP A 487 -11.63 22.82 18.72
CA ASP A 487 -12.63 21.77 18.45
C ASP A 487 -12.50 21.25 17.01
N PRO A 488 -11.58 20.29 16.77
CA PRO A 488 -11.37 19.69 15.45
C PRO A 488 -12.63 18.99 14.89
N ALA A 489 -13.40 18.32 15.76
CA ALA A 489 -14.57 17.55 15.33
C ALA A 489 -15.68 18.48 14.82
N ARG A 490 -15.95 19.58 15.52
CA ARG A 490 -16.91 20.60 15.06
C ARG A 490 -16.48 21.25 13.77
N PHE A 491 -15.18 21.58 13.63
CA PHE A 491 -14.67 22.13 12.38
C PHE A 491 -14.91 21.20 11.19
N ILE A 492 -14.70 19.89 11.36
CA ILE A 492 -14.99 18.87 10.35
C ILE A 492 -16.47 18.86 9.98
N VAL A 493 -17.37 18.84 10.97
CA VAL A 493 -18.82 18.82 10.77
C VAL A 493 -19.30 20.06 10.01
N GLU A 494 -18.87 21.25 10.40
CA GLU A 494 -19.23 22.50 9.71
C GLU A 494 -18.69 22.53 8.28
N THR A 495 -17.44 22.11 8.06
CA THR A 495 -16.86 22.06 6.71
C THR A 495 -17.67 21.16 5.78
N ILE A 496 -18.13 20.01 6.25
CA ILE A 496 -18.93 19.08 5.45
C ILE A 496 -20.30 19.67 5.12
N HIS A 497 -20.95 20.31 6.10
CA HIS A 497 -22.21 21.00 5.87
C HIS A 497 -22.06 22.09 4.81
N GLU A 498 -21.03 22.94 4.94
CA GLU A 498 -20.72 23.99 3.98
C GLU A 498 -20.43 23.44 2.59
N ASP A 499 -19.56 22.42 2.46
CA ASP A 499 -19.24 21.81 1.18
C ASP A 499 -20.49 21.31 0.43
N LEU A 500 -21.44 20.70 1.14
CA LEU A 500 -22.64 20.10 0.54
C LEU A 500 -23.79 21.08 0.34
N ARG A 501 -23.82 22.20 1.09
CA ARG A 501 -24.95 23.13 1.09
C ARG A 501 -24.60 24.54 0.58
N ALA A 502 -23.32 24.91 0.44
CA ALA A 502 -22.89 26.20 -0.13
C ALA A 502 -23.23 26.37 -1.63
N GLY A 503 -23.55 25.27 -2.33
CA GLY A 503 -24.08 25.29 -3.71
C GLY A 503 -25.56 25.70 -3.83
N VAL A 504 -26.24 26.05 -2.73
CA VAL A 504 -27.68 26.37 -2.70
C VAL A 504 -27.91 27.79 -2.18
N ARG A 505 -27.35 28.80 -2.85
CA ARG A 505 -28.02 30.12 -2.84
C ARG A 505 -29.11 30.07 -3.91
N PRO A 506 -30.38 30.39 -3.60
CA PRO A 506 -31.31 30.72 -4.66
C PRO A 506 -30.68 31.88 -5.41
N THR A 507 -30.51 31.74 -6.72
CA THR A 507 -30.36 32.91 -7.58
C THR A 507 -31.57 33.78 -7.27
N SER A 508 -31.37 34.84 -6.50
CA SER A 508 -32.37 35.86 -6.31
C SER A 508 -32.68 36.39 -7.70
N SER A 509 -33.83 35.99 -8.21
CA SER A 509 -34.51 36.73 -9.26
C SER A 509 -34.57 38.19 -8.82
N ALA A 510 -34.03 39.08 -9.65
CA ALA A 510 -34.69 40.31 -10.11
C ALA A 510 -33.64 41.34 -10.59
N PRO A 511 -34.04 42.32 -11.42
CA PRO A 511 -35.34 42.50 -12.09
C PRO A 511 -35.30 42.15 -13.58
#